data_AF-A0A3D3NGD2-F1
#
_entry.id   AF-A0A3D3NGD2-F1
#
_cell.length_a   1.000
_cell.length_b   1.000
_cell.length_c   1.000
_cell.angle_alpha   90.00
_cell.angle_beta   90.00
_cell.angle_gamma   90.00
#
_symmetry.space_group_name_H-M   'P 1'
#
loop_
_entity.id
_entity.type
_entity.pdbx_description
1 polymer ?
#
loop_
_entity_poly.entity_id
_entity_poly.type
_entity_poly.pdbx_seq_one_letter_code
_entity_poly.pdbx_strand_id
1 'polypeptide(L)'
;MLPALALDAPTERVAVNLLRHPEWQYDGFSLVFLFADVGPSLQLADWLDQRLAMQGRPLHRHEAKDSFVRHPEAAVDLLVNRLADLSAQPGGVWFAIQRHPGDVQWNRARTLFLARLNERRFLLERDLKRPLVLVLPAHFRAETRAMAPDIWHKRDLSEELRWLPDTAPTSVQVSMEPLATRAVEDGCLPAFAEWQRMASASAAEQAFLPTAWKDS
;
A
#
# COMPACT_ATOMS: atom_id res chain seq x y z
N MET A 1 3.64 -31.08 7.84
CA MET A 1 4.33 -29.78 7.80
C MET A 1 4.24 -29.27 6.38
N LEU A 2 3.42 -28.25 6.12
CA LEU A 2 3.44 -27.57 4.82
C LEU A 2 4.68 -26.68 4.78
N PRO A 3 5.42 -26.62 3.66
CA PRO A 3 6.56 -25.71 3.55
C PRO A 3 6.06 -24.29 3.82
N ALA A 4 6.77 -23.54 4.67
CA ALA A 4 6.51 -22.12 4.84
C ALA A 4 6.56 -21.48 3.45
N LEU A 5 5.47 -20.84 3.03
CA LEU A 5 5.48 -20.00 1.83
C LEU A 5 6.58 -18.95 2.02
N ALA A 6 7.74 -19.18 1.42
CA ALA A 6 8.80 -18.18 1.43
C ALA A 6 8.32 -17.03 0.54
N LEU A 7 8.24 -15.84 1.12
CA LEU A 7 8.01 -14.62 0.37
C LEU A 7 9.36 -14.13 -0.15
N ASP A 8 9.37 -13.53 -1.34
CA ASP A 8 10.53 -12.73 -1.74
C ASP A 8 10.62 -11.45 -0.88
N ALA A 9 11.79 -10.81 -0.89
CA ALA A 9 12.02 -9.61 -0.09
C ALA A 9 10.96 -8.49 -0.29
N PRO A 10 10.54 -8.14 -1.53
CA PRO A 10 9.52 -7.11 -1.69
C PRO A 10 8.14 -7.54 -1.17
N THR A 11 7.72 -8.80 -1.37
CA THR A 11 6.45 -9.29 -0.86
C THR A 11 6.46 -9.39 0.66
N GLU A 12 7.58 -9.81 1.26
CA GLU A 12 7.75 -9.84 2.72
C GLU A 12 7.64 -8.44 3.32
N ARG A 13 8.28 -7.44 2.70
CA ARG A 13 8.16 -6.03 3.12
C ARG A 13 6.70 -5.57 3.15
N VAL A 14 5.95 -5.86 2.08
CA VAL A 14 4.52 -5.52 2.00
C VAL A 14 3.73 -6.30 3.06
N ALA A 15 3.99 -7.59 3.24
CA ALA A 15 3.34 -8.42 4.25
C ALA A 15 3.55 -7.86 5.66
N VAL A 16 4.78 -7.48 5.99
CA VAL A 16 5.13 -6.86 7.27
C VAL A 16 4.41 -5.52 7.44
N ASN A 17 4.34 -4.67 6.40
CA ASN A 17 3.61 -3.40 6.47
C ASN A 17 2.10 -3.60 6.67
N LEU A 18 1.49 -4.59 6.00
CA LEU A 18 0.09 -4.95 6.19
C LEU A 18 -0.17 -5.43 7.63
N LEU A 19 0.72 -6.25 8.18
CA LEU A 19 0.60 -6.77 9.56
C LEU A 19 0.91 -5.73 10.64
N ARG A 20 1.70 -4.70 10.33
CA ARG A 20 2.07 -3.61 11.26
C ARG A 20 0.95 -2.60 11.45
N HIS A 21 -0.05 -2.61 10.59
CA HIS A 21 -1.16 -1.69 10.75
C HIS A 21 -1.94 -2.04 12.02
N PRO A 22 -2.04 -1.12 13.01
CA PRO A 22 -2.57 -1.40 14.35
C PRO A 22 -4.02 -1.95 14.34
N GLU A 23 -4.70 -1.84 13.21
CA GLU A 23 -6.11 -2.19 12.99
C GLU A 23 -6.34 -3.67 12.70
N TRP A 24 -5.29 -4.50 12.67
CA TRP A 24 -5.45 -5.96 12.73
C TRP A 24 -5.77 -6.46 14.16
N GLN A 25 -6.07 -5.54 15.09
CA GLN A 25 -6.68 -5.77 16.41
C GLN A 25 -8.21 -5.61 16.38
N TYR A 26 -8.88 -6.14 17.41
CA TYR A 26 -10.29 -6.54 17.44
C TYR A 26 -11.36 -5.46 17.17
N ASP A 27 -11.04 -4.18 17.05
CA ASP A 27 -12.06 -3.13 16.92
C ASP A 27 -11.52 -1.87 16.21
N GLY A 28 -11.62 -1.84 14.88
CA GLY A 28 -11.16 -0.70 14.08
C GLY A 28 -11.39 -0.90 12.58
N PHE A 29 -11.81 0.16 11.89
CA PHE A 29 -11.88 0.17 10.42
C PHE A 29 -10.53 0.62 9.86
N SER A 30 -9.95 -0.18 8.96
CA SER A 30 -8.79 0.20 8.14
C SER A 30 -9.15 0.10 6.68
N LEU A 31 -8.69 1.03 5.87
CA LEU A 31 -8.69 0.89 4.43
C LEU A 31 -7.26 0.85 3.89
N VAL A 32 -6.92 -0.29 3.27
CA VAL A 32 -5.65 -0.48 2.60
C VAL A 32 -5.87 -0.64 1.10
N PHE A 33 -5.12 0.13 0.31
CA PHE A 33 -5.01 -0.10 -1.13
C PHE A 33 -3.73 -0.87 -1.44
N LEU A 34 -3.87 -2.02 -2.10
CA LEU A 34 -2.76 -2.79 -2.64
C LEU A 34 -2.79 -2.75 -4.17
N PHE A 35 -1.83 -2.05 -4.78
CA PHE A 35 -1.68 -1.98 -6.23
C PHE A 35 -0.69 -3.02 -6.70
N ALA A 36 -1.18 -4.15 -7.19
CA ALA A 36 -0.34 -5.33 -7.38
C ALA A 36 -0.51 -6.02 -8.72
N ASP A 37 0.56 -6.70 -9.13
CA ASP A 37 0.50 -7.73 -10.15
C ASP A 37 -0.18 -8.98 -9.59
N VAL A 38 -0.90 -9.71 -10.46
CA VAL A 38 -1.76 -10.82 -10.04
C VAL A 38 -0.95 -11.89 -9.27
N GLY A 39 0.20 -12.33 -9.80
CA GLY A 39 1.03 -13.38 -9.17
C GLY A 39 1.47 -13.03 -7.74
N PRO A 40 2.26 -11.96 -7.55
CA PRO A 40 2.69 -11.52 -6.22
C PRO A 40 1.53 -11.27 -5.25
N SER A 41 0.40 -10.72 -5.72
CA SER A 41 -0.78 -10.51 -4.88
C SER A 41 -1.40 -11.82 -4.37
N LEU A 42 -1.42 -12.88 -5.19
CA LEU A 42 -1.93 -14.19 -4.80
C LEU A 42 -1.00 -14.86 -3.79
N GLN A 43 0.32 -14.82 -4.02
CA GLN A 43 1.32 -15.34 -3.08
C GLN A 43 1.21 -14.67 -1.71
N LEU A 44 1.05 -13.34 -1.69
CA LEU A 44 0.83 -12.58 -0.46
C LEU A 44 -0.49 -12.97 0.24
N ALA A 45 -1.58 -13.12 -0.51
CA ALA A 45 -2.87 -13.51 0.03
C ALA A 45 -2.82 -14.90 0.68
N ASP A 46 -2.19 -15.88 0.01
CA ASP A 46 -2.03 -17.25 0.50
C ASP A 46 -1.18 -17.27 1.77
N TRP A 47 -0.09 -16.49 1.80
CA TRP A 47 0.76 -16.38 2.98
C TRP A 47 0.05 -15.74 4.16
N LEU A 48 -0.67 -14.63 3.92
CA LEU A 48 -1.44 -13.94 4.96
C LEU A 48 -2.52 -14.85 5.53
N ASP A 49 -3.25 -15.56 4.67
CA ASP A 49 -4.32 -16.46 5.09
C ASP A 49 -3.78 -17.59 5.99
N GLN A 50 -2.68 -18.24 5.60
CA GLN A 50 -2.03 -19.26 6.44
C GLN A 50 -1.56 -18.69 7.77
N ARG A 51 -0.87 -17.54 7.75
CA ARG A 51 -0.35 -16.90 8.96
C ARG A 51 -1.46 -16.53 9.93
N LEU A 52 -2.55 -15.98 9.41
CA LEU A 52 -3.67 -15.51 10.21
C LEU A 52 -4.58 -16.63 10.71
N ALA A 53 -4.77 -17.69 9.92
CA ALA A 53 -5.51 -18.86 10.36
C ALA A 53 -4.88 -19.49 11.61
N MET A 54 -3.54 -19.54 11.68
CA MET A 54 -2.82 -19.99 12.89
C MET A 54 -3.08 -19.12 14.14
N GLN A 55 -3.54 -17.89 13.95
CA GLN A 55 -3.86 -16.95 15.02
C GLN A 55 -5.37 -16.87 15.30
N GLY A 56 -6.20 -17.70 14.63
CA GLY A 56 -7.66 -17.67 14.75
C GLY A 56 -8.33 -16.44 14.13
N ARG A 57 -7.67 -15.80 13.15
CA ARG A 57 -8.12 -14.54 12.52
C ARG A 57 -8.16 -14.62 10.99
N PRO A 58 -8.87 -15.60 10.40
CA PRO A 58 -8.74 -15.95 8.97
C PRO A 58 -8.97 -14.75 8.03
N LEU A 59 -8.34 -14.80 6.85
CA LEU A 59 -8.49 -13.76 5.84
C LEU A 59 -9.76 -14.01 5.02
N HIS A 60 -10.71 -13.07 5.07
CA HIS A 60 -11.96 -13.15 4.32
C HIS A 60 -11.73 -12.73 2.88
N ARG A 61 -11.43 -13.71 2.02
CA ARG A 61 -11.09 -13.46 0.61
C ARG A 61 -12.32 -13.37 -0.28
N HIS A 62 -12.34 -12.36 -1.12
CA HIS A 62 -13.26 -12.19 -2.23
C HIS A 62 -12.48 -11.85 -3.48
N GLU A 63 -12.70 -12.61 -4.55
CA GLU A 63 -12.10 -12.36 -5.85
C GLU A 63 -13.22 -12.09 -6.87
N ALA A 64 -13.09 -10.98 -7.60
CA ALA A 64 -14.04 -10.63 -8.63
C ALA A 64 -14.03 -11.67 -9.75
N LYS A 65 -15.23 -12.16 -10.07
CA LYS A 65 -15.51 -13.06 -11.18
C LYS A 65 -15.69 -12.27 -12.47
N ASP A 66 -15.69 -12.94 -13.61
CA ASP A 66 -15.88 -12.30 -14.93
C ASP A 66 -17.19 -11.51 -15.04
N SER A 67 -18.21 -11.87 -14.26
CA SER A 67 -19.47 -11.12 -14.15
C SER A 67 -19.27 -9.67 -13.66
N PHE A 68 -18.17 -9.38 -12.97
CA PHE A 68 -17.79 -8.04 -12.50
C PHE A 68 -17.75 -7.01 -13.63
N VAL A 69 -17.31 -7.42 -14.83
CA VAL A 69 -17.25 -6.54 -16.00
C VAL A 69 -18.64 -6.02 -16.38
N ARG A 70 -19.66 -6.86 -16.27
CA ARG A 70 -21.04 -6.52 -16.63
C ARG A 70 -21.79 -5.85 -15.48
N HIS A 71 -21.48 -6.23 -14.24
CA HIS A 71 -22.22 -5.82 -13.05
C HIS A 71 -21.28 -5.38 -11.92
N PRO A 72 -20.48 -4.30 -12.09
CA PRO A 72 -19.55 -3.83 -11.06
C PRO A 72 -20.28 -3.34 -9.81
N GLU A 73 -21.48 -2.77 -9.95
CA GLU A 73 -22.30 -2.29 -8.83
C GLU A 73 -22.76 -3.45 -7.93
N ALA A 74 -23.03 -4.64 -8.50
CA ALA A 74 -23.39 -5.82 -7.73
C ALA A 74 -22.24 -6.29 -6.81
N ALA A 75 -20.99 -6.02 -7.18
CA ALA A 75 -19.85 -6.29 -6.30
C ALA A 75 -19.77 -5.32 -5.12
N VAL A 76 -20.18 -4.05 -5.31
CA VAL A 76 -20.34 -3.09 -4.20
C VAL A 76 -21.48 -3.51 -3.31
N ASP A 77 -22.63 -3.87 -3.87
CA ASP A 77 -23.79 -4.34 -3.09
C ASP A 77 -23.44 -5.60 -2.29
N LEU A 78 -22.72 -6.54 -2.88
CA LEU A 78 -22.22 -7.73 -2.18
C LEU A 78 -21.32 -7.37 -1.00
N LEU A 79 -20.39 -6.41 -1.17
CA LEU A 79 -19.53 -5.96 -0.09
C LEU A 79 -20.34 -5.28 1.01
N VAL A 80 -21.20 -4.33 0.65
CA VAL A 80 -22.03 -3.54 1.58
C VAL A 80 -22.97 -4.43 2.38
N ASN A 81 -23.64 -5.38 1.72
CA ASN A 81 -24.59 -6.30 2.39
C ASN A 81 -23.90 -7.25 3.37
N ARG A 82 -22.58 -7.43 3.27
CA ARG A 82 -21.80 -8.32 4.14
C ARG A 82 -21.00 -7.59 5.21
N LEU A 83 -21.04 -6.26 5.30
CA LEU A 83 -20.18 -5.51 6.24
C LEU A 83 -20.41 -5.94 7.68
N ALA A 84 -21.66 -6.09 8.11
CA ALA A 84 -22.00 -6.52 9.46
C ALA A 84 -21.45 -7.93 9.77
N ASP A 85 -21.67 -8.89 8.85
CA ASP A 85 -21.18 -10.27 8.99
C ASP A 85 -19.64 -10.33 9.02
N LEU A 86 -18.98 -9.53 8.16
CA LEU A 86 -17.52 -9.43 8.11
C LEU A 86 -16.98 -8.76 9.37
N SER A 87 -17.69 -7.77 9.91
CA SER A 87 -17.31 -7.10 11.16
C SER A 87 -17.42 -8.02 12.37
N ALA A 88 -18.36 -8.96 12.39
CA ALA A 88 -18.50 -9.94 13.47
C ALA A 88 -17.39 -10.99 13.48
N GLN A 89 -16.76 -11.27 12.33
CA GLN A 89 -15.73 -12.29 12.20
C GLN A 89 -14.34 -11.70 12.45
N PRO A 90 -13.43 -12.40 13.15
CA PRO A 90 -12.06 -11.94 13.32
C PRO A 90 -11.29 -11.97 11.99
N GLY A 91 -10.20 -11.21 11.91
CA GLY A 91 -9.33 -11.15 10.73
C GLY A 91 -9.50 -9.89 9.91
N GLY A 92 -9.29 -10.02 8.60
CA GLY A 92 -9.37 -8.92 7.64
C GLY A 92 -10.07 -9.34 6.37
N VAL A 93 -10.49 -8.36 5.57
CA VAL A 93 -11.17 -8.58 4.29
C VAL A 93 -10.18 -8.33 3.17
N TRP A 94 -10.03 -9.31 2.28
CA TRP A 94 -9.22 -9.19 1.07
C TRP A 94 -10.14 -9.16 -0.14
N PHE A 95 -10.31 -8.00 -0.76
CA PHE A 95 -11.21 -7.80 -1.88
C PHE A 95 -10.42 -7.53 -3.16
N ALA A 96 -10.30 -8.54 -4.00
CA ALA A 96 -9.44 -8.58 -5.15
C ALA A 96 -10.18 -8.30 -6.48
N ILE A 97 -9.81 -7.20 -7.14
CA ILE A 97 -10.32 -6.77 -8.46
C ILE A 97 -9.18 -6.54 -9.48
N GLN A 98 -7.99 -7.12 -9.25
CA GLN A 98 -6.76 -6.90 -10.02
C GLN A 98 -6.60 -7.76 -11.29
N ARG A 99 -7.44 -8.80 -11.49
CA ARG A 99 -7.36 -9.73 -12.64
C ARG A 99 -7.52 -9.03 -13.99
N HIS A 100 -6.93 -9.53 -15.07
CA HIS A 100 -6.95 -8.86 -16.39
C HIS A 100 -6.40 -7.42 -16.31
N PRO A 101 -5.13 -7.24 -15.90
CA PRO A 101 -4.50 -5.93 -15.89
C PRO A 101 -4.44 -5.39 -17.34
N GLY A 102 -4.89 -4.15 -17.54
CA GLY A 102 -4.87 -3.49 -18.86
C GLY A 102 -6.08 -3.77 -19.75
N ASP A 103 -6.98 -4.69 -19.37
CA ASP A 103 -8.23 -4.88 -20.11
C ASP A 103 -9.15 -3.66 -19.91
N VAL A 104 -9.61 -3.09 -21.03
CA VAL A 104 -10.38 -1.84 -21.06
C VAL A 104 -11.74 -2.00 -20.38
N GLN A 105 -12.41 -3.14 -20.57
CA GLN A 105 -13.72 -3.41 -19.98
C GLN A 105 -13.60 -3.59 -18.46
N TRP A 106 -12.60 -4.33 -18.02
CA TRP A 106 -12.27 -4.47 -16.59
C TRP A 106 -11.88 -3.13 -15.96
N ASN A 107 -11.09 -2.31 -16.63
CA ASN A 107 -10.71 -0.98 -16.15
C ASN A 107 -11.95 -0.09 -15.98
N ARG A 108 -12.87 -0.09 -16.95
CA ARG A 108 -14.15 0.62 -16.83
C ARG A 108 -14.97 0.13 -15.64
N ALA A 109 -15.03 -1.19 -15.45
CA ALA A 109 -15.75 -1.79 -14.32
C ALA A 109 -15.13 -1.40 -12.96
N ARG A 110 -13.80 -1.35 -12.85
CA ARG A 110 -13.08 -0.86 -11.66
C ARG A 110 -13.42 0.59 -11.35
N THR A 111 -13.41 1.46 -12.36
CA THR A 111 -13.78 2.87 -12.20
C THR A 111 -15.18 3.01 -11.64
N LEU A 112 -16.16 2.29 -12.20
CA LEU A 112 -17.54 2.31 -11.70
C LEU A 112 -17.65 1.74 -10.28
N PHE A 113 -16.99 0.61 -10.00
CA PHE A 113 -16.93 0.02 -8.65
C PHE A 113 -16.39 1.02 -7.63
N LEU A 114 -15.26 1.67 -7.92
CA LEU A 114 -14.62 2.63 -7.02
C LEU A 114 -15.49 3.88 -6.80
N ALA A 115 -16.12 4.40 -7.86
CA ALA A 115 -17.03 5.54 -7.75
C ALA A 115 -18.23 5.21 -6.83
N ARG A 116 -18.87 4.05 -7.04
CA ARG A 116 -19.99 3.58 -6.20
C ARG A 116 -19.58 3.27 -4.77
N LEU A 117 -18.39 2.71 -4.58
CA LEU A 117 -17.85 2.46 -3.25
C LEU A 117 -17.57 3.78 -2.52
N ASN A 118 -17.06 4.81 -3.24
CA ASN A 118 -16.83 6.14 -2.69
C ASN A 118 -18.13 6.82 -2.22
N GLU A 119 -19.19 6.74 -3.03
CA GLU A 119 -20.54 7.23 -2.68
C GLU A 119 -21.04 6.63 -1.36
N ARG A 120 -20.67 5.37 -1.09
CA ARG A 120 -21.10 4.59 0.08
C ARG A 120 -20.02 4.43 1.15
N ARG A 121 -18.93 5.20 1.09
CA ARG A 121 -17.76 5.03 1.99
C ARG A 121 -18.12 5.08 3.48
N PHE A 122 -19.14 5.88 3.84
CA PHE A 122 -19.57 6.05 5.22
C PHE A 122 -20.08 4.72 5.83
N LEU A 123 -20.61 3.81 5.00
CA LEU A 123 -21.01 2.47 5.42
C LEU A 123 -19.79 1.63 5.80
N LEU A 124 -18.67 1.76 5.08
CA LEU A 124 -17.44 1.05 5.41
C LEU A 124 -16.93 1.49 6.80
N GLU A 125 -16.81 2.80 7.02
CA GLU A 125 -16.32 3.36 8.30
C GLU A 125 -17.25 2.99 9.47
N ARG A 126 -18.57 3.04 9.24
CA ARG A 126 -19.56 2.78 10.26
C ARG A 126 -19.69 1.29 10.59
N ASP A 127 -19.78 0.44 9.57
CA ASP A 127 -20.26 -0.94 9.72
C ASP A 127 -19.15 -2.00 9.64
N LEU A 128 -17.97 -1.68 9.09
CA LEU A 128 -16.85 -2.63 9.01
C LEU A 128 -15.78 -2.30 10.05
N LYS A 129 -15.82 -2.97 11.21
CA LYS A 129 -14.76 -2.83 12.24
C LYS A 129 -13.59 -3.77 12.01
N ARG A 130 -13.21 -3.91 10.74
CA ARG A 130 -12.13 -4.78 10.27
C ARG A 130 -11.32 -4.09 9.18
N PRO A 131 -10.06 -4.49 8.98
CA PRO A 131 -9.28 -4.00 7.86
C PRO A 131 -9.84 -4.52 6.53
N LEU A 132 -9.98 -3.62 5.56
CA LEU A 132 -10.32 -3.90 4.17
C LEU A 132 -9.11 -3.65 3.28
N VAL A 133 -8.57 -4.70 2.69
CA VAL A 133 -7.54 -4.63 1.66
C VAL A 133 -8.23 -4.68 0.29
N LEU A 134 -8.27 -3.54 -0.40
CA LEU A 134 -8.71 -3.45 -1.78
C LEU A 134 -7.51 -3.67 -2.71
N VAL A 135 -7.55 -4.76 -3.48
CA VAL A 135 -6.46 -5.12 -4.39
C VAL A 135 -6.82 -4.73 -5.81
N LEU A 136 -6.03 -3.84 -6.40
CA LEU A 136 -6.20 -3.27 -7.73
C LEU A 136 -4.98 -3.56 -8.61
N PRO A 137 -5.12 -3.46 -9.94
CA PRO A 137 -3.98 -3.57 -10.82
C PRO A 137 -2.93 -2.52 -10.46
N ALA A 138 -1.69 -2.95 -10.61
CA ALA A 138 -0.49 -2.15 -10.55
C ALA A 138 -0.65 -0.67 -10.99
N HIS A 139 -1.02 -0.46 -12.24
CA HIS A 139 -1.07 0.85 -12.88
C HIS A 139 -2.23 1.74 -12.40
N PHE A 140 -3.20 1.19 -11.67
CA PHE A 140 -4.50 1.85 -11.41
C PHE A 140 -4.47 2.89 -10.29
N ARG A 141 -3.29 3.23 -9.76
CA ARG A 141 -3.14 4.09 -8.58
C ARG A 141 -3.59 5.52 -8.84
N ALA A 142 -3.24 6.07 -10.00
CA ALA A 142 -3.64 7.42 -10.38
C ALA A 142 -5.16 7.50 -10.57
N GLU A 143 -5.73 6.51 -11.25
CA GLU A 143 -7.17 6.39 -11.51
C GLU A 143 -7.96 6.25 -10.21
N THR A 144 -7.51 5.43 -9.25
CA THR A 144 -8.15 5.31 -7.94
C THR A 144 -8.23 6.65 -7.23
N ARG A 145 -7.13 7.41 -7.20
CA ARG A 145 -7.10 8.73 -6.58
C ARG A 145 -8.06 9.72 -7.26
N ALA A 146 -8.16 9.66 -8.58
CA ALA A 146 -9.01 10.57 -9.36
C ALA A 146 -10.50 10.23 -9.24
N MET A 147 -10.86 8.95 -9.28
CA MET A 147 -12.25 8.49 -9.35
C MET A 147 -12.91 8.37 -7.98
N ALA A 148 -12.11 8.15 -6.94
CA ALA A 148 -12.60 7.88 -5.60
C ALA A 148 -11.79 8.70 -4.58
N PRO A 149 -11.86 10.05 -4.66
CA PRO A 149 -11.00 10.92 -3.87
C PRO A 149 -11.28 10.78 -2.37
N ASP A 150 -12.52 10.67 -1.92
CA ASP A 150 -12.81 10.66 -0.47
C ASP A 150 -12.31 9.38 0.18
N ILE A 151 -12.60 8.23 -0.43
CA ILE A 151 -12.12 6.93 0.03
C ILE A 151 -10.59 6.84 -0.09
N TRP A 152 -9.99 7.48 -1.11
CA TRP A 152 -8.55 7.61 -1.20
C TRP A 152 -7.96 8.41 -0.04
N HIS A 153 -8.55 9.55 0.33
CA HIS A 153 -8.08 10.35 1.48
C HIS A 153 -8.23 9.62 2.81
N LYS A 154 -9.22 8.73 2.93
CA LYS A 154 -9.45 7.90 4.11
C LYS A 154 -8.47 6.73 4.28
N ARG A 155 -7.71 6.37 3.25
CA ARG A 155 -6.83 5.21 3.30
C ARG A 155 -5.78 5.32 4.41
N ASP A 156 -5.54 4.21 5.08
CA ASP A 156 -4.54 4.07 6.14
C ASP A 156 -3.20 3.60 5.57
N LEU A 157 -3.25 2.84 4.48
CA LEU A 157 -2.05 2.36 3.77
C LEU A 157 -2.29 2.29 2.25
N SER A 158 -1.23 2.56 1.50
CA SER A 158 -1.18 2.32 0.06
C SER A 158 0.16 1.70 -0.29
N GLU A 159 0.14 0.44 -0.70
CA GLU A 159 1.32 -0.32 -1.11
C GLU A 159 1.27 -0.68 -2.59
N GLU A 160 2.45 -0.96 -3.12
CA GLU A 160 2.64 -1.39 -4.49
C GLU A 160 3.45 -2.69 -4.49
N LEU A 161 2.98 -3.69 -5.25
CA LEU A 161 3.65 -4.98 -5.35
C LEU A 161 3.74 -5.41 -6.81
N ARG A 162 4.93 -5.33 -7.38
CA ARG A 162 5.21 -5.73 -8.76
C ARG A 162 5.94 -7.06 -8.78
N TRP A 163 5.95 -7.72 -9.94
CA TRP A 163 6.96 -8.73 -10.21
C TRP A 163 8.35 -8.13 -9.98
N LEU A 164 9.21 -8.90 -9.32
CA LEU A 164 10.64 -8.62 -9.38
C LEU A 164 11.05 -8.78 -10.85
N PRO A 165 11.61 -7.75 -11.51
CA PRO A 165 12.26 -7.99 -12.78
C PRO A 165 13.34 -9.04 -12.52
N ASP A 166 13.40 -10.06 -13.37
CA ASP A 166 14.45 -11.07 -13.31
C ASP A 166 15.78 -10.34 -13.52
N THR A 167 16.41 -9.94 -12.43
CA THR A 167 17.70 -9.27 -12.48
C THR A 167 18.68 -10.33 -12.94
N ALA A 168 18.98 -10.33 -14.24
CA ALA A 168 20.23 -10.88 -14.74
C ALA A 168 21.34 -10.42 -13.78
N PRO A 169 22.25 -11.32 -13.36
CA PRO A 169 23.19 -11.03 -12.30
C PRO A 169 23.92 -9.74 -12.66
N THR A 170 23.72 -8.70 -11.84
CA THR A 170 24.53 -7.50 -11.91
C THR A 170 25.95 -7.96 -11.62
N SER A 171 26.74 -8.13 -12.68
CA SER A 171 28.18 -8.19 -12.57
C SER A 171 28.59 -6.87 -11.93
N VAL A 172 28.90 -6.94 -10.64
CA VAL A 172 29.60 -5.87 -9.95
C VAL A 172 30.97 -5.80 -10.61
N GLN A 173 31.09 -5.02 -11.68
CA GLN A 173 32.38 -4.55 -12.14
C GLN A 173 32.87 -3.60 -11.06
N VAL A 174 33.72 -4.12 -10.18
CA VAL A 174 34.63 -3.30 -9.38
C VAL A 174 35.57 -2.64 -10.38
N SER A 175 35.13 -1.53 -10.96
CA SER A 175 35.99 -0.60 -11.69
C SER A 175 36.83 0.11 -10.66
N MET A 176 38.02 -0.42 -10.42
CA MET A 176 39.09 0.31 -9.75
C MET A 176 39.68 1.26 -10.79
N GLU A 177 39.16 2.48 -10.88
CA GLU A 177 39.80 3.54 -11.67
C GLU A 177 40.66 4.44 -10.77
N PRO A 178 41.86 4.83 -11.24
CA PRO A 178 42.77 5.66 -10.49
C PRO A 178 42.33 7.13 -10.50
N LEU A 179 42.72 7.80 -9.42
CA LEU A 179 42.50 9.21 -9.12
C LEU A 179 43.01 10.13 -10.24
N ALA A 180 42.11 10.90 -10.87
CA ALA A 180 42.48 12.11 -11.61
C ALA A 180 41.41 13.20 -11.43
N THR A 181 41.91 14.41 -11.23
CA THR A 181 41.23 15.59 -10.69
C THR A 181 40.76 16.55 -11.82
N ARG A 182 39.63 17.24 -11.57
CA ARG A 182 39.05 18.44 -12.25
C ARG A 182 38.33 18.19 -13.59
N ALA A 183 37.23 18.86 -13.94
CA ALA A 183 36.69 20.17 -13.53
C ALA A 183 35.15 20.19 -13.50
N VAL A 184 34.60 21.13 -12.72
CA VAL A 184 33.18 21.38 -12.48
C VAL A 184 32.71 22.53 -13.37
N GLU A 185 31.66 22.34 -14.16
CA GLU A 185 30.68 23.35 -14.59
C GLU A 185 29.34 22.60 -14.80
N ASP A 186 28.40 22.66 -13.86
CA ASP A 186 27.41 23.72 -13.56
C ASP A 186 26.09 23.56 -14.34
N GLY A 187 25.05 23.26 -13.56
CA GLY A 187 23.67 23.08 -14.00
C GLY A 187 22.75 22.79 -12.82
N CYS A 188 22.96 23.46 -11.68
CA CYS A 188 22.08 23.35 -10.52
C CYS A 188 20.97 24.41 -10.61
N LEU A 189 19.72 23.95 -10.56
CA LEU A 189 18.55 24.82 -10.60
C LEU A 189 18.57 25.81 -9.41
N PRO A 190 18.31 27.12 -9.64
CA PRO A 190 18.49 28.18 -8.63
C PRO A 190 17.75 27.96 -7.31
N ALA A 191 16.61 27.26 -7.37
CA ALA A 191 15.72 27.04 -6.22
C ALA A 191 16.34 26.16 -5.11
N PHE A 192 17.22 25.21 -5.46
CA PHE A 192 17.84 24.32 -4.48
C PHE A 192 18.95 25.03 -3.69
N ALA A 193 19.74 25.87 -4.38
CA ALA A 193 20.80 26.66 -3.76
C ALA A 193 20.25 27.73 -2.80
N GLU A 194 19.06 28.27 -3.08
CA GLU A 194 18.39 29.24 -2.22
C GLU A 194 17.84 28.60 -0.94
N TRP A 195 17.25 27.41 -1.04
CA TRP A 195 16.80 26.61 0.11
C TRP A 195 17.95 26.23 1.05
N GLN A 196 19.09 25.82 0.49
CA GLN A 196 20.26 25.40 1.27
C GLN A 196 20.91 26.59 2.00
N ARG A 197 20.84 27.79 1.44
CA ARG A 197 21.33 29.03 2.08
C ARG A 197 20.47 29.40 3.30
N MET A 198 19.15 29.28 3.19
CA MET A 198 18.22 29.54 4.30
C MET A 198 18.40 28.53 5.46
N ALA A 199 18.58 27.24 5.14
CA ALA A 199 18.81 26.21 6.14
C ALA A 199 20.14 26.41 6.91
N SER A 200 21.18 26.91 6.23
CA SER A 200 22.50 27.14 6.82
C SER A 200 22.56 28.40 7.67
N ALA A 201 21.79 29.45 7.32
CA ALA A 201 21.67 30.68 8.11
C ALA A 201 20.96 30.45 9.46
N SER A 202 19.99 29.53 9.52
CA SER A 202 19.27 29.18 10.74
C SER A 202 20.09 28.36 11.75
N ALA A 203 21.17 27.71 11.32
CA ALA A 203 22.01 26.87 12.19
C ALA A 203 23.10 27.65 12.93
N ALA A 204 23.37 28.91 12.54
CA ALA A 204 24.39 29.75 13.15
C ALA A 204 23.86 30.64 14.30
N GLU A 205 22.55 30.66 14.55
CA GLU A 205 21.90 31.53 15.53
C GLU A 205 21.20 30.73 16.64
N GLN A 206 21.95 29.87 17.33
CA GLN A 206 21.57 29.39 18.68
C GLN A 206 22.74 29.57 19.64
N ALA A 207 22.94 30.81 20.05
CA ALA A 207 23.65 31.13 21.27
C ALA A 207 22.75 30.74 22.46
N PHE A 208 23.05 29.61 23.11
CA PHE A 208 22.53 29.33 24.44
C PHE A 208 23.65 29.51 25.48
N LEU A 209 23.42 30.48 26.36
CA LEU A 209 24.26 30.85 27.49
C LEU A 209 24.36 29.71 28.52
N PRO A 210 25.48 29.62 29.28
CA PRO A 210 25.64 28.63 30.32
C PRO A 210 25.06 29.15 31.65
N THR A 211 24.25 28.34 32.34
CA THR A 211 24.06 28.50 33.78
C THR A 211 24.17 27.15 34.48
N ALA A 212 25.19 27.10 35.33
CA ALA A 212 25.64 26.00 36.15
C ALA A 212 24.59 25.52 37.16
N TRP A 213 24.65 24.22 37.45
CA TRP A 213 24.10 23.63 38.67
C TRP A 213 25.24 23.44 39.66
N LYS A 214 25.03 23.83 40.92
CA LYS A 214 25.87 23.42 42.07
C LYS A 214 24.97 22.82 43.13
N ASP A 215 25.40 21.64 43.59
CA ASP A 215 24.80 20.80 44.61
C ASP A 215 24.72 21.47 45.99
N SER A 216 23.64 21.19 46.73
CA SER A 216 23.62 20.64 48.10
C SER A 216 22.19 20.34 48.53
#